data_AF-A0A534LBN4-F1
#
_entry.id   AF-A0A534LBN4-F1
#
_cell.length_a   1.000
_cell.length_b   1.000
_cell.length_c   1.000
_cell.angle_alpha   90.00
_cell.angle_beta   90.00
_cell.angle_gamma   90.00
#
_symmetry.space_group_name_H-M   'P 1'
#
loop_
_entity.id
_entity.type
_entity.pdbx_description
1 polymer ?
#
loop_
_entity_poly.entity_id
_entity_poly.type
_entity_poly.pdbx_seq_one_letter_code
_entity_poly.pdbx_strand_id
1 'polypeptide(L)'
;MRHTAPATPDNTAASGFGVSRSERIRIGILYALILGTTAIGFILAFIIGQISPILAGLGLVAYAFGLRHGVDADHIVAIDNTTRKLLQDGQRPFTVGTWFSLGHSAIVFILTVALVVATRVVVAELPAVQSAGTIIGLAVSGTFLIVIGLVNVLIVVGIYRVFVELKEGDQKLDAAELEELLNKRGVLNRLFRPLFGVIRKPWHIFPVGVLFGLGFDTATEVALIAISVGVGVSSTVPIWTILILPLMFTCGMVFVDTTDGVIMRSAYG
;
A
#
# COMPACT_ATOMS: atom_id res chain seq x y z
N MET A 1 -5.06 55.22 27.58
CA MET A 1 -5.35 53.99 28.33
C MET A 1 -6.59 53.32 27.75
N ARG A 2 -6.41 52.20 27.03
CA ARG A 2 -7.48 51.22 26.76
C ARG A 2 -6.86 49.85 27.04
N HIS A 3 -7.22 49.28 28.18
CA HIS A 3 -6.83 47.94 28.58
C HIS A 3 -7.58 46.92 27.69
N THR A 4 -6.86 46.24 26.81
CA THR A 4 -7.32 45.01 26.19
C THR A 4 -7.00 43.86 27.14
N ALA A 5 -8.04 43.21 27.66
CA ALA A 5 -7.92 42.04 28.51
C ALA A 5 -7.21 40.88 27.76
N PRO A 6 -6.36 40.09 28.44
CA PRO A 6 -5.79 38.91 27.83
C PRO A 6 -6.88 37.84 27.61
N ALA A 7 -6.90 37.26 26.41
CA ALA A 7 -7.75 36.14 26.09
C ALA A 7 -7.45 34.97 27.04
N THR A 8 -8.51 34.42 27.65
CA THR A 8 -8.45 33.24 28.50
C THR A 8 -7.98 32.03 27.70
N PRO A 9 -6.96 31.27 28.14
CA PRO A 9 -6.58 30.03 27.48
C PRO A 9 -7.70 29.01 27.66
N ASP A 10 -8.19 28.48 26.54
CA ASP A 10 -9.19 27.41 26.51
C ASP A 10 -8.54 26.14 27.06
N ASN A 11 -8.73 25.92 28.36
CA ASN A 11 -8.22 24.77 29.11
C ASN A 11 -9.11 23.56 28.82
N THR A 12 -9.07 23.06 27.58
CA THR A 12 -9.62 21.75 27.24
C THR A 12 -8.54 20.72 27.44
N ALA A 13 -8.82 19.78 28.35
CA ALA A 13 -7.93 18.73 28.81
C ALA A 13 -7.10 18.12 27.67
N ALA A 14 -5.78 18.24 27.79
CA ALA A 14 -4.81 17.53 26.98
C ALA A 14 -4.96 16.02 27.21
N SER A 15 -5.90 15.41 26.48
CA SER A 15 -5.84 13.98 26.19
C SER A 15 -4.54 13.72 25.42
N GLY A 16 -3.79 12.68 25.78
CA GLY A 16 -2.37 12.46 25.41
C GLY A 16 -1.98 12.32 23.93
N PHE A 17 -2.82 12.76 22.99
CA PHE A 17 -2.52 12.91 21.57
C PHE A 17 -3.19 14.22 21.12
N GLY A 18 -2.48 15.15 20.49
CA GLY A 18 -2.93 16.51 20.12
C GLY A 18 -4.03 16.56 19.05
N VAL A 19 -5.08 15.75 19.19
CA VAL A 19 -6.20 15.61 18.25
C VAL A 19 -7.44 16.32 18.79
N SER A 20 -7.89 17.36 18.08
CA SER A 20 -9.11 18.09 18.43
C SER A 20 -10.38 17.24 18.24
N ARG A 21 -11.47 17.58 18.94
CA ARG A 21 -12.75 16.85 18.85
C ARG A 21 -13.29 16.76 17.42
N SER A 22 -13.12 17.81 16.62
CA SER A 22 -13.55 17.83 15.21
C SER A 22 -12.70 16.90 14.34
N GLU A 23 -11.41 16.75 14.63
CA GLU A 23 -10.55 15.79 13.93
C GLU A 23 -10.89 14.35 14.29
N ARG A 24 -11.19 14.06 15.56
CA ARG A 24 -11.66 12.72 15.97
C ARG A 24 -12.91 12.30 15.22
N ILE A 25 -13.87 13.22 15.04
CA ILE A 25 -15.08 12.95 14.26
C ILE A 25 -14.74 12.66 12.80
N ARG A 26 -13.86 13.46 12.18
CA ARG A 26 -13.44 13.25 10.79
C ARG A 26 -12.70 11.93 10.58
N ILE A 27 -11.81 11.58 11.50
CA ILE A 27 -11.10 10.29 11.51
C ILE A 27 -12.11 9.15 11.69
N GLY A 28 -13.07 9.29 12.61
CA GLY A 28 -14.13 8.31 12.81
C GLY A 28 -14.98 8.09 11.55
N ILE A 29 -15.37 9.16 10.85
CA ILE A 29 -16.09 9.06 9.56
C ILE A 29 -15.23 8.36 8.51
N LEU A 30 -13.93 8.68 8.43
CA LEU A 30 -13.02 8.05 7.50
C LEU A 30 -12.92 6.53 7.74
N TYR A 31 -12.72 6.10 8.99
CA TYR A 31 -12.71 4.67 9.32
C TYR A 31 -14.06 4.00 9.09
N ALA A 32 -15.18 4.68 9.38
CA ALA A 32 -16.51 4.14 9.09
C ALA A 32 -16.71 3.90 7.59
N LEU A 33 -16.20 4.79 6.73
CA LEU A 33 -16.22 4.61 5.28
C LEU A 33 -15.33 3.43 4.86
N ILE A 34 -14.09 3.36 5.35
CA ILE A 34 -13.16 2.27 5.02
C ILE A 34 -13.74 0.92 5.45
N LEU A 35 -14.18 0.80 6.70
CA LEU A 35 -14.78 -0.44 7.22
C LEU A 35 -16.09 -0.79 6.50
N GLY A 36 -16.90 0.22 6.15
CA GLY A 36 -18.12 0.03 5.36
C GLY A 36 -17.81 -0.53 3.97
N THR A 37 -16.84 0.05 3.26
CA THR A 37 -16.38 -0.46 1.95
C THR A 37 -15.78 -1.86 2.07
N THR A 38 -14.98 -2.13 3.10
CA THR A 38 -14.43 -3.46 3.37
C THR A 38 -15.53 -4.49 3.65
N ALA A 39 -16.55 -4.13 4.44
CA ALA A 39 -17.69 -4.99 4.71
C ALA A 39 -18.49 -5.30 3.43
N ILE A 40 -18.72 -4.29 2.59
CA ILE A 40 -19.33 -4.49 1.26
C ILE A 40 -18.47 -5.42 0.41
N GLY A 41 -17.15 -5.24 0.41
CA GLY A 41 -16.21 -6.14 -0.27
C GLY A 41 -16.36 -7.60 0.18
N PHE A 42 -16.39 -7.85 1.49
CA PHE A 42 -16.61 -9.20 2.03
C PHE A 42 -17.99 -9.78 1.70
N ILE A 43 -19.04 -8.96 1.71
CA ILE A 43 -20.39 -9.38 1.29
C ILE A 43 -20.37 -9.79 -0.19
N LEU A 44 -19.76 -8.98 -1.05
CA LEU A 44 -19.62 -9.29 -2.48
C LEU A 44 -18.79 -10.55 -2.70
N ALA A 45 -17.68 -10.72 -1.97
CA ALA A 45 -16.87 -11.93 -2.02
C ALA A 45 -17.67 -13.17 -1.58
N PHE A 46 -18.52 -13.05 -0.57
CA PHE A 46 -19.41 -14.13 -0.13
C PHE A 46 -20.47 -14.50 -1.18
N ILE A 47 -21.09 -13.50 -1.81
CA ILE A 47 -22.07 -13.70 -2.91
C ILE A 47 -21.39 -14.39 -4.10
N ILE A 48 -20.22 -13.92 -4.52
CA ILE A 48 -19.41 -14.54 -5.57
C ILE A 48 -18.99 -15.97 -5.15
N GLY A 49 -18.73 -16.18 -3.87
CA GLY A 49 -18.41 -17.49 -3.28
C GLY A 49 -19.49 -18.55 -3.45
N GLN A 50 -20.76 -18.16 -3.61
CA GLN A 50 -21.84 -19.09 -3.93
C GLN A 50 -21.68 -19.70 -5.34
N ILE A 51 -20.97 -19.02 -6.23
CA ILE A 51 -20.68 -19.46 -7.60
C ILE A 51 -19.29 -20.08 -7.68
N SER A 52 -18.31 -19.48 -7.01
CA SER A 52 -16.92 -19.94 -6.99
C SER A 52 -16.31 -19.78 -5.59
N PRO A 53 -16.31 -20.84 -4.77
CA PRO A 53 -15.69 -20.82 -3.44
C PRO A 53 -14.20 -20.46 -3.48
N ILE A 54 -13.51 -20.88 -4.55
CA ILE A 54 -12.10 -20.55 -4.79
C ILE A 54 -11.93 -19.04 -4.92
N LEU A 55 -12.77 -18.36 -5.71
CA LEU A 55 -12.67 -16.91 -5.92
C LEU A 55 -12.95 -16.12 -4.64
N ALA A 56 -13.91 -16.57 -3.82
CA ALA A 56 -14.12 -16.00 -2.49
C ALA A 56 -12.89 -16.16 -1.58
N GLY A 57 -12.30 -17.36 -1.53
CA GLY A 57 -11.06 -17.62 -0.78
C GLY A 57 -9.90 -16.74 -1.24
N LEU A 58 -9.75 -16.56 -2.56
CA LEU A 58 -8.75 -15.66 -3.13
C LEU A 58 -9.02 -14.19 -2.78
N GLY A 59 -10.28 -13.78 -2.62
CA GLY A 59 -10.63 -12.46 -2.11
C GLY A 59 -10.12 -12.20 -0.69
N LEU A 60 -10.18 -13.20 0.19
CA LEU A 60 -9.58 -13.13 1.53
C LEU A 60 -8.06 -13.02 1.46
N VAL A 61 -7.43 -13.82 0.60
CA VAL A 61 -5.97 -13.75 0.37
C VAL A 61 -5.57 -12.38 -0.17
N ALA A 62 -6.33 -11.83 -1.12
CA ALA A 62 -6.08 -10.50 -1.67
C ALA A 62 -6.19 -9.40 -0.60
N TYR A 63 -7.18 -9.48 0.29
CA TYR A 63 -7.28 -8.58 1.45
C TYR A 63 -6.04 -8.68 2.36
N ALA A 64 -5.61 -9.90 2.68
CA ALA A 64 -4.42 -10.12 3.50
C ALA A 64 -3.13 -9.62 2.82
N PHE A 65 -3.01 -9.77 1.50
CA PHE A 65 -1.92 -9.18 0.72
C PHE A 65 -1.96 -7.66 0.76
N GLY A 66 -3.14 -7.04 0.66
CA GLY A 66 -3.29 -5.60 0.80
C GLY A 66 -2.86 -5.10 2.18
N LEU A 67 -3.29 -5.78 3.25
CA LEU A 67 -2.86 -5.48 4.62
C LEU A 67 -1.34 -5.58 4.77
N ARG A 68 -0.73 -6.67 4.26
CA ARG A 68 0.73 -6.88 4.33
C ARG A 68 1.48 -5.80 3.57
N HIS A 69 1.03 -5.51 2.35
CA HIS A 69 1.67 -4.56 1.45
C HIS A 69 1.66 -3.15 2.03
N GLY A 70 0.57 -2.72 2.69
CA GLY A 70 0.54 -1.40 3.35
C GLY A 70 1.56 -1.24 4.50
N VAL A 71 2.14 -2.35 5.00
CA VAL A 71 3.21 -2.33 6.00
C VAL A 71 4.61 -2.27 5.36
N ASP A 72 4.70 -2.27 4.03
CA ASP A 72 5.97 -2.17 3.33
C ASP A 72 6.65 -0.83 3.65
N ALA A 73 7.97 -0.88 3.79
CA ALA A 73 8.75 0.24 4.30
C ALA A 73 8.67 1.49 3.41
N ASP A 74 8.46 1.30 2.11
CA ASP A 74 8.32 2.37 1.13
C ASP A 74 6.99 3.13 1.28
N HIS A 75 5.90 2.44 1.59
CA HIS A 75 4.60 3.04 1.95
C HIS A 75 4.75 3.87 3.23
N ILE A 76 5.25 3.27 4.31
CA ILE A 76 5.45 3.93 5.61
C ILE A 76 6.32 5.19 5.45
N VAL A 77 7.47 5.07 4.78
CA VAL A 77 8.39 6.20 4.58
C VAL A 77 7.76 7.31 3.73
N ALA A 78 6.98 6.99 2.69
CA ALA A 78 6.33 8.00 1.86
C ALA A 78 5.22 8.75 2.61
N ILE A 79 4.40 8.02 3.36
CA ILE A 79 3.29 8.56 4.16
C ILE A 79 3.84 9.39 5.31
N ASP A 80 4.80 8.87 6.06
CA ASP A 80 5.47 9.55 7.17
C ASP A 80 6.08 10.89 6.72
N ASN A 81 6.98 10.87 5.73
CA ASN A 81 7.65 12.07 5.25
C ASN A 81 6.66 13.14 4.77
N THR A 82 5.60 12.72 4.08
CA THR A 82 4.57 13.65 3.60
C THR A 82 3.73 14.20 4.74
N THR A 83 3.37 13.36 5.71
CA THR A 83 2.61 13.75 6.90
C THR A 83 3.41 14.76 7.72
N ARG A 84 4.69 14.47 7.98
CA ARG A 84 5.63 15.37 8.68
C ARG A 84 5.77 16.71 7.97
N LYS A 85 5.98 16.71 6.64
CA LYS A 85 6.09 17.94 5.85
C LYS A 85 4.81 18.79 5.94
N LEU A 86 3.64 18.18 5.71
CA LEU A 86 2.38 18.92 5.74
C LEU A 86 2.04 19.45 7.13
N LEU A 87 2.46 18.75 8.18
CA LEU A 87 2.32 19.23 9.55
C LEU A 87 3.23 20.44 9.83
N GLN A 88 4.47 20.43 9.33
CA GLN A 88 5.38 21.58 9.37
C GLN A 88 4.82 22.79 8.60
N ASP A 89 4.07 22.54 7.53
CA ASP A 89 3.32 23.57 6.78
C ASP A 89 2.03 24.03 7.49
N GLY A 90 1.79 23.59 8.74
CA GLY A 90 0.64 24.00 9.56
C GLY A 90 -0.68 23.32 9.20
N GLN A 91 -0.66 22.23 8.44
CA GLN A 91 -1.86 21.50 8.03
C GLN A 91 -2.21 20.37 8.99
N ARG A 92 -3.34 19.70 8.71
CA ARG A 92 -3.86 18.55 9.48
C ARG A 92 -3.92 17.29 8.60
N PRO A 93 -2.78 16.64 8.32
CA PRO A 93 -2.64 15.66 7.23
C PRO A 93 -3.09 14.21 7.58
N PHE A 94 -4.25 14.01 8.20
CA PHE A 94 -4.70 12.67 8.61
C PHE A 94 -5.22 11.77 7.46
N THR A 95 -5.28 12.28 6.22
CA THR A 95 -5.75 11.52 5.02
C THR A 95 -4.63 11.20 4.03
N VAL A 96 -3.37 11.51 4.36
CA VAL A 96 -2.23 11.28 3.45
C VAL A 96 -2.14 9.82 3.03
N GLY A 97 -2.16 8.90 3.99
CA GLY A 97 -2.12 7.47 3.72
C GLY A 97 -3.27 6.99 2.82
N THR A 98 -4.49 7.44 3.08
CA THR A 98 -5.66 7.13 2.24
C THR A 98 -5.44 7.54 0.78
N TRP A 99 -4.94 8.75 0.52
CA TRP A 99 -4.74 9.22 -0.85
C TRP A 99 -3.56 8.53 -1.54
N PHE A 100 -2.53 8.17 -0.79
CA PHE A 100 -1.40 7.40 -1.31
C PHE A 100 -1.84 6.00 -1.74
N SER A 101 -2.49 5.26 -0.85
CA SER A 101 -2.97 3.90 -1.11
C SER A 101 -3.99 3.85 -2.24
N LEU A 102 -4.86 4.86 -2.35
CA LEU A 102 -5.82 4.97 -3.47
C LEU A 102 -5.12 5.20 -4.80
N GLY A 103 -4.06 6.01 -4.83
CA GLY A 103 -3.23 6.22 -6.02
C GLY A 103 -2.53 4.94 -6.45
N HIS A 104 -1.87 4.27 -5.50
CA HIS A 104 -1.21 2.99 -5.73
C HIS A 104 -2.20 1.94 -6.23
N SER A 105 -3.29 1.73 -5.49
CA SER A 105 -4.32 0.74 -5.85
C SER A 105 -5.00 1.03 -7.19
N ALA A 106 -5.13 2.31 -7.59
CA ALA A 106 -5.70 2.66 -8.89
C ALA A 106 -4.86 2.11 -10.06
N ILE A 107 -3.52 2.20 -9.97
CA ILE A 107 -2.67 1.66 -11.02
C ILE A 107 -2.65 0.13 -11.00
N VAL A 108 -2.60 -0.49 -9.81
CA VAL A 108 -2.69 -1.96 -9.67
C VAL A 108 -3.99 -2.48 -10.27
N PHE A 109 -5.10 -1.80 -10.03
CA PHE A 109 -6.40 -2.13 -10.62
C PHE A 109 -6.37 -2.04 -12.15
N ILE A 110 -5.84 -0.93 -12.69
CA ILE A 110 -5.71 -0.74 -14.15
C ILE A 110 -4.85 -1.83 -14.78
N LEU A 111 -3.68 -2.12 -14.19
CA LEU A 111 -2.77 -3.16 -14.67
C LEU A 111 -3.43 -4.54 -14.61
N THR A 112 -4.16 -4.84 -13.52
CA THR A 112 -4.92 -6.08 -13.39
C THR A 112 -5.95 -6.23 -14.51
N VAL A 113 -6.77 -5.20 -14.75
CA VAL A 113 -7.78 -5.22 -15.83
C VAL A 113 -7.10 -5.38 -17.19
N ALA A 114 -6.09 -4.56 -17.47
CA ALA A 114 -5.36 -4.57 -18.74
C ALA A 114 -4.76 -5.95 -19.03
N LEU A 115 -4.12 -6.57 -18.04
CA LEU A 115 -3.46 -7.85 -18.21
C LEU A 115 -4.46 -9.01 -18.33
N VAL A 116 -5.56 -9.00 -17.57
CA VAL A 116 -6.65 -9.99 -17.71
C VAL A 116 -7.25 -9.92 -19.12
N VAL A 117 -7.54 -8.72 -19.63
CA VAL A 117 -8.11 -8.53 -20.97
C VAL A 117 -7.10 -8.94 -22.05
N ALA A 118 -5.87 -8.44 -21.97
CA ALA A 118 -4.81 -8.77 -22.94
C ALA A 118 -4.57 -10.27 -23.02
N THR A 119 -4.49 -10.96 -21.87
CA THR A 119 -4.26 -12.41 -21.84
C THR A 119 -5.44 -13.18 -22.45
N ARG A 120 -6.69 -12.78 -22.18
CA ARG A 120 -7.87 -13.41 -22.81
C ARG A 120 -7.87 -13.29 -24.33
N VAL A 121 -7.52 -12.11 -24.85
CA VAL A 121 -7.41 -11.88 -26.30
C VAL A 121 -6.34 -12.77 -26.92
N VAL A 122 -5.16 -12.83 -26.30
CA VAL A 122 -4.04 -13.66 -26.80
C VAL A 122 -4.40 -15.15 -26.79
N VAL A 123 -5.04 -15.64 -25.72
CA VAL A 123 -5.44 -17.05 -25.59
C VAL A 123 -6.55 -17.42 -26.60
N ALA A 124 -7.47 -16.49 -26.90
CA ALA A 124 -8.55 -16.73 -27.87
C ALA A 124 -8.03 -16.92 -29.31
N GLU A 125 -7.01 -16.16 -29.69
CA GLU A 125 -6.45 -16.19 -31.05
C GLU A 125 -5.42 -17.32 -31.27
N LEU A 126 -4.84 -17.87 -30.19
CA LEU A 126 -3.80 -18.90 -30.28
C LEU A 126 -4.05 -20.05 -29.27
N PRO A 127 -4.95 -21.00 -29.57
CA PRO A 127 -5.24 -22.13 -28.67
C PRO A 127 -4.00 -23.00 -28.37
N ALA A 128 -3.06 -23.10 -29.31
CA ALA A 128 -1.78 -23.80 -29.13
C ALA A 128 -0.87 -23.11 -28.08
N VAL A 129 -1.07 -21.82 -27.82
CA VAL A 129 -0.39 -21.07 -26.76
C VAL A 129 -1.03 -21.33 -25.39
N GLN A 130 -2.25 -21.85 -25.31
CA GLN A 130 -2.88 -22.14 -24.01
C GLN A 130 -2.18 -23.31 -23.28
N SER A 131 -1.87 -24.39 -23.99
CA SER A 131 -1.17 -25.56 -23.42
C SER A 131 0.33 -25.30 -23.22
N ALA A 132 1.00 -24.70 -24.21
CA ALA A 132 2.41 -24.32 -24.09
C ALA A 132 2.61 -23.17 -23.08
N GLY A 133 1.74 -22.17 -23.08
CA GLY A 133 1.79 -20.99 -22.21
C GLY A 133 1.47 -21.30 -20.76
N THR A 134 0.67 -22.33 -20.46
CA THR A 134 0.48 -22.78 -19.08
C THR A 134 1.78 -23.40 -18.53
N ILE A 135 2.45 -24.25 -19.30
CA ILE A 135 3.71 -24.90 -18.89
C ILE A 135 4.85 -23.89 -18.84
N ILE A 136 4.99 -23.06 -19.88
CA ILE A 136 6.01 -22.01 -19.96
C ILE A 136 5.75 -20.96 -18.89
N GLY A 137 4.50 -20.53 -18.70
CA GLY A 137 4.11 -19.57 -17.67
C GLY A 137 4.39 -20.10 -16.26
N LEU A 138 4.05 -21.36 -15.97
CA LEU A 138 4.37 -22.00 -14.69
C LEU A 138 5.90 -22.11 -14.48
N ALA A 139 6.65 -22.51 -15.51
CA ALA A 139 8.09 -22.65 -15.43
C ALA A 139 8.79 -21.29 -15.25
N VAL A 140 8.40 -20.28 -16.02
CA VAL A 140 8.97 -18.92 -15.97
C VAL A 140 8.57 -18.22 -14.68
N SER A 141 7.29 -18.20 -14.31
CA SER A 141 6.86 -17.61 -13.03
C SER A 141 7.39 -18.37 -11.83
N GLY A 142 7.41 -19.71 -11.87
CA GLY A 142 7.98 -20.53 -10.80
C GLY A 142 9.46 -20.25 -10.60
N THR A 143 10.23 -20.16 -11.69
CA THR A 143 11.65 -19.79 -11.65
C THR A 143 11.85 -18.37 -11.13
N PHE A 144 11.05 -17.42 -11.62
CA PHE A 144 11.11 -16.02 -11.20
C PHE A 144 10.79 -15.85 -9.70
N LEU A 145 9.74 -16.52 -9.20
CA LEU A 145 9.36 -16.51 -7.78
C LEU A 145 10.44 -17.14 -6.89
N ILE A 146 11.09 -18.21 -7.35
CA ILE A 146 12.23 -18.81 -6.65
C ILE A 146 13.40 -17.81 -6.60
N VAL A 147 13.72 -17.16 -7.72
CA VAL A 147 14.82 -16.17 -7.79
C VAL A 147 14.54 -14.99 -6.86
N ILE A 148 13.35 -14.38 -6.94
CA ILE A 148 12.98 -13.27 -6.05
C ILE A 148 12.91 -13.72 -4.58
N GLY A 149 12.42 -14.94 -4.31
CA GLY A 149 12.45 -15.54 -2.98
C GLY A 149 13.87 -15.67 -2.43
N LEU A 150 14.82 -16.14 -3.24
CA LEU A 150 16.24 -16.24 -2.87
C LEU A 150 16.88 -14.87 -2.62
N VAL A 151 16.60 -13.89 -3.49
CA VAL A 151 17.06 -12.50 -3.30
C VAL A 151 16.53 -11.93 -1.99
N ASN A 152 15.25 -12.16 -1.68
CA ASN A 152 14.64 -11.72 -0.42
C ASN A 152 15.29 -12.40 0.80
N VAL A 153 15.60 -13.69 0.73
CA VAL A 153 16.34 -14.38 1.79
C VAL A 153 17.73 -13.76 1.98
N LEU A 154 18.45 -13.43 0.91
CA LEU A 154 19.76 -12.77 0.99
C LEU A 154 19.66 -11.37 1.63
N ILE A 155 18.62 -10.60 1.28
CA ILE A 155 18.35 -9.29 1.90
C ILE A 155 18.08 -9.46 3.39
N VAL A 156 17.22 -10.39 3.78
CA VAL A 156 16.89 -10.66 5.19
C VAL A 156 18.12 -11.10 5.97
N VAL A 157 18.95 -11.97 5.41
CA VAL A 157 20.23 -12.38 6.04
C VAL A 157 21.17 -11.18 6.18
N GLY A 158 21.24 -10.30 5.18
CA GLY A 158 22.02 -9.07 5.25
C GLY A 158 21.55 -8.13 6.37
N ILE A 159 20.23 -7.89 6.46
CA ILE A 159 19.62 -7.06 7.52
C ILE A 159 19.83 -7.70 8.89
N TYR A 160 19.64 -9.02 9.01
CA TYR A 160 19.82 -9.75 10.27
C TYR A 160 21.26 -9.69 10.77
N ARG A 161 22.26 -9.78 9.88
CA ARG A 161 23.68 -9.62 10.25
C ARG A 161 23.97 -8.22 10.80
N VAL A 162 23.49 -7.18 10.11
CA VAL A 162 23.60 -5.79 10.59
C VAL A 162 22.90 -5.62 11.94
N PHE A 163 21.73 -6.23 12.13
CA PHE A 163 20.98 -6.19 13.39
C PHE A 163 21.72 -6.90 14.54
N VAL A 164 22.36 -8.03 14.28
CA VAL A 164 23.17 -8.75 15.28
C VAL A 164 24.43 -7.97 15.62
N GLU A 165 25.14 -7.41 14.62
CA GLU A 165 26.31 -6.55 14.85
C GLU A 165 25.96 -5.31 15.67
N LEU A 166 24.79 -4.70 15.45
CA LEU A 166 24.26 -3.60 16.27
C LEU A 166 23.92 -3.99 17.71
N LYS A 167 23.58 -5.27 17.94
CA LYS A 167 23.19 -5.78 19.26
C LYS A 167 24.37 -6.30 20.07
N GLU A 168 25.39 -6.84 19.39
CA GLU A 168 26.60 -7.42 20.00
C GLU A 168 27.77 -6.42 20.07
N GLY A 169 27.79 -5.39 19.22
CA GLY A 169 28.81 -4.34 19.21
C GLY A 169 28.37 -3.07 19.94
N ASP A 170 29.18 -2.60 20.89
CA ASP A 170 29.12 -1.27 21.52
C ASP A 170 29.51 -0.13 20.55
N GLN A 171 29.16 -0.26 19.26
CA GLN A 171 29.36 0.77 18.25
C GLN A 171 28.05 1.49 17.99
N LYS A 172 27.98 2.73 18.47
CA LYS A 172 26.97 3.72 18.06
C LYS A 172 27.15 3.98 16.57
N LEU A 173 26.55 3.17 15.72
CA LEU A 173 26.30 3.53 14.33
C LEU A 173 25.51 4.83 14.35
N ASP A 174 26.12 5.90 13.86
CA ASP A 174 25.47 7.20 13.74
C ASP A 174 24.27 7.02 12.82
N ALA A 175 23.10 7.55 13.23
CA ALA A 175 21.87 7.43 12.45
C ALA A 175 22.07 7.94 11.01
N ALA A 176 22.98 8.91 10.83
CA ALA A 176 23.40 9.45 9.54
C ALA A 176 24.11 8.44 8.64
N GLU A 177 24.92 7.54 9.18
CA GLU A 177 25.72 6.56 8.41
C GLU A 177 24.86 5.37 7.96
N LEU A 178 23.91 4.96 8.81
CA LEU A 178 22.88 3.99 8.46
C LEU A 178 21.92 4.55 7.38
N GLU A 179 21.55 5.82 7.52
CA GLU A 179 20.75 6.55 6.53
C GLU A 179 21.49 6.71 5.19
N GLU A 180 22.82 6.86 5.20
CA GLU A 180 23.65 6.89 3.99
C GLU A 180 23.73 5.51 3.29
N LEU A 181 23.87 4.42 4.04
CA LEU A 181 23.90 3.06 3.49
C LEU A 181 22.53 2.63 2.92
N LEU A 182 21.43 3.09 3.52
CA LEU A 182 20.08 2.91 2.99
C LEU A 182 19.83 3.79 1.76
N ASN A 183 20.28 5.06 1.78
CA ASN A 183 20.17 5.97 0.64
C ASN A 183 21.02 5.54 -0.57
N LYS A 184 22.16 4.86 -0.35
CA LYS A 184 23.00 4.31 -1.44
C LYS A 184 22.30 3.24 -2.28
N ARG A 185 21.16 2.70 -1.84
CA ARG A 185 20.31 1.79 -2.65
C ARG A 185 19.16 2.49 -3.38
N GLY A 186 18.93 3.79 -3.18
CA GLY A 186 17.75 4.51 -3.66
C GLY A 186 17.98 5.42 -4.86
N VAL A 187 18.25 4.88 -6.06
CA VAL A 187 18.17 5.67 -7.32
C VAL A 187 16.78 6.29 -7.46
N LEU A 188 15.73 5.58 -7.01
CA LEU A 188 14.36 6.07 -6.94
C LEU A 188 14.20 7.27 -5.98
N ASN A 189 14.81 7.27 -4.79
CA ASN A 189 14.66 8.37 -3.82
C ASN A 189 15.19 9.71 -4.40
N ARG A 190 16.22 9.65 -5.24
CA ARG A 190 16.76 10.81 -5.96
C ARG A 190 15.84 11.29 -7.09
N LEU A 191 15.13 10.38 -7.75
CA LEU A 191 14.18 10.68 -8.83
C LEU A 191 12.84 11.23 -8.29
N PHE A 192 12.36 10.72 -7.15
CA PHE A 192 11.07 11.12 -6.55
C PHE A 192 11.19 12.31 -5.57
N ARG A 193 12.39 12.64 -5.08
CA ARG A 193 12.65 13.82 -4.24
C ARG A 193 11.97 15.12 -4.71
N PRO A 194 12.04 15.54 -5.99
CA PRO A 194 11.35 16.76 -6.44
C PRO A 194 9.82 16.63 -6.41
N LEU A 195 9.27 15.43 -6.56
CA LEU A 195 7.82 15.18 -6.54
C LEU A 195 7.22 15.40 -5.14
N PHE A 196 7.92 14.94 -4.09
CA PHE A 196 7.53 15.21 -2.70
C PHE A 196 7.59 16.71 -2.33
N GLY A 197 8.45 17.48 -3.01
CA GLY A 197 8.55 18.94 -2.87
C GLY A 197 7.25 19.68 -3.24
N VAL A 198 6.46 19.15 -4.17
CA VAL A 198 5.23 19.78 -4.71
C VAL A 198 3.99 19.50 -3.85
N ILE A 199 4.08 18.55 -2.91
CA ILE A 199 2.95 18.17 -2.06
C ILE A 199 2.61 19.31 -1.09
N ARG A 200 1.48 19.96 -1.33
CA ARG A 200 0.95 21.06 -0.49
C ARG A 200 -0.40 20.72 0.12
N LYS A 201 -1.01 19.59 -0.23
CA LYS A 201 -2.28 19.12 0.33
C LYS A 201 -2.20 17.59 0.42
N PRO A 202 -2.91 16.95 1.36
CA PRO A 202 -2.87 15.49 1.52
C PRO A 202 -3.16 14.72 0.23
N TRP A 203 -4.09 15.18 -0.61
CA TRP A 203 -4.44 14.49 -1.86
C TRP A 203 -3.37 14.60 -2.96
N HIS A 204 -2.43 15.54 -2.88
CA HIS A 204 -1.34 15.66 -3.88
C HIS A 204 -0.39 14.45 -3.85
N ILE A 205 -0.47 13.59 -2.83
CA ILE A 205 0.31 12.36 -2.78
C ILE A 205 -0.27 11.24 -3.68
N PHE A 206 -1.50 11.39 -4.19
CA PHE A 206 -2.13 10.37 -5.05
C PHE A 206 -1.28 10.01 -6.29
N PRO A 207 -0.74 10.96 -7.08
CA PRO A 207 0.17 10.62 -8.18
C PRO A 207 1.46 9.95 -7.74
N VAL A 208 1.94 10.23 -6.52
CA VAL A 208 3.09 9.52 -5.95
C VAL A 208 2.73 8.06 -5.71
N GLY A 209 1.54 7.80 -5.13
CA GLY A 209 1.02 6.44 -4.99
C GLY A 209 0.94 5.69 -6.32
N VAL A 210 0.41 6.33 -7.37
CA VAL A 210 0.38 5.75 -8.73
C VAL A 210 1.77 5.38 -9.22
N LEU A 211 2.76 6.26 -9.04
CA LEU A 211 4.12 5.98 -9.48
C LEU A 211 4.79 4.88 -8.64
N PHE A 212 4.44 4.78 -7.36
CA PHE A 212 4.91 3.69 -6.52
C PHE A 212 4.37 2.34 -7.00
N GLY A 213 3.09 2.26 -7.36
CA GLY A 213 2.53 1.05 -7.97
C GLY A 213 3.04 0.74 -9.39
N LEU A 214 3.80 1.64 -10.04
CA LEU A 214 4.48 1.33 -11.31
C LEU A 214 5.94 0.91 -11.13
N GLY A 215 6.59 1.40 -10.06
CA GLY A 215 8.04 1.29 -9.87
C GLY A 215 8.46 0.25 -8.84
N PHE A 216 7.53 -0.26 -8.03
CA PHE A 216 7.80 -1.20 -6.95
C PHE A 216 6.95 -2.45 -7.13
N ASP A 217 7.34 -3.30 -8.09
CA ASP A 217 6.79 -4.65 -8.28
C ASP A 217 7.03 -5.49 -7.01
N THR A 218 6.18 -5.32 -6.00
CA THR A 218 6.22 -6.12 -4.78
C THR A 218 5.71 -7.53 -5.06
N ALA A 219 6.18 -8.50 -4.29
CA ALA A 219 5.74 -9.88 -4.44
C ALA A 219 4.21 -10.03 -4.23
N THR A 220 3.61 -9.20 -3.39
CA THR A 220 2.16 -9.16 -3.12
C THR A 220 1.36 -8.64 -4.32
N GLU A 221 1.83 -7.58 -4.96
CA GLU A 221 1.20 -7.03 -6.16
C GLU A 221 1.32 -7.99 -7.36
N VAL A 222 2.52 -8.52 -7.61
CA VAL A 222 2.76 -9.51 -8.66
C VAL A 222 1.91 -10.75 -8.43
N ALA A 223 1.82 -11.24 -7.19
CA ALA A 223 0.98 -12.39 -6.86
C ALA A 223 -0.50 -12.09 -7.08
N LEU A 224 -1.00 -10.91 -6.68
CA LEU A 224 -2.38 -10.51 -6.90
C LEU A 224 -2.73 -10.46 -8.40
N ILE A 225 -1.89 -9.82 -9.21
CA ILE A 225 -2.07 -9.70 -10.65
C ILE A 225 -2.03 -11.09 -11.30
N ALA A 226 -1.05 -11.93 -10.93
CA ALA A 226 -0.92 -13.29 -11.44
C ALA A 226 -2.13 -14.17 -11.10
N ILE A 227 -2.63 -14.10 -9.86
CA ILE A 227 -3.85 -14.79 -9.44
C ILE A 227 -5.05 -14.30 -10.26
N SER A 228 -5.18 -12.98 -10.43
CA SER A 228 -6.29 -12.37 -11.17
C SER A 228 -6.29 -12.78 -12.64
N VAL A 229 -5.11 -12.79 -13.29
CA VAL A 229 -4.94 -13.30 -14.65
C VAL A 229 -5.25 -14.79 -14.71
N GLY A 230 -4.69 -15.59 -13.79
CA GLY A 230 -4.86 -17.04 -13.75
C GLY A 230 -6.32 -17.46 -13.63
N VAL A 231 -7.08 -16.84 -12.73
CA VAL A 231 -8.53 -17.06 -12.63
C VAL A 231 -9.24 -16.48 -13.86
N GLY A 232 -8.81 -15.33 -14.35
CA GLY A 232 -9.35 -14.68 -15.53
C GLY A 232 -9.33 -15.51 -16.80
N VAL A 233 -8.32 -16.35 -16.99
CA VAL A 233 -8.21 -17.18 -18.20
C VAL A 233 -8.78 -18.58 -18.03
N SER A 234 -8.80 -19.13 -16.81
CA SER A 234 -9.18 -20.52 -16.55
C SER A 234 -10.63 -20.70 -16.11
N SER A 235 -11.27 -19.65 -15.60
CA SER A 235 -12.63 -19.74 -15.07
C SER A 235 -13.68 -19.25 -16.08
N THR A 236 -14.84 -19.91 -16.08
CA THR A 236 -16.02 -19.51 -16.84
C THR A 236 -16.78 -18.36 -16.19
N VAL A 237 -16.31 -17.84 -15.04
CA VAL A 237 -16.99 -16.74 -14.36
C VAL A 237 -16.81 -15.42 -15.11
N PRO A 238 -17.79 -14.51 -15.03
CA PRO A 238 -17.71 -13.20 -15.66
C PRO A 238 -16.48 -12.41 -15.19
N ILE A 239 -15.83 -11.68 -16.10
CA ILE A 239 -14.60 -10.92 -15.81
C ILE A 239 -14.79 -9.95 -14.63
N TRP A 240 -15.98 -9.34 -14.53
CA TRP A 240 -16.28 -8.40 -13.45
C TRP A 240 -16.18 -9.03 -12.06
N THR A 241 -16.37 -10.34 -11.92
CA THR A 241 -16.24 -11.04 -10.63
C THR A 241 -14.79 -11.09 -10.14
N ILE A 242 -13.81 -11.06 -11.04
CA ILE A 242 -12.38 -11.09 -10.71
C ILE A 242 -11.92 -9.76 -10.13
N LEU A 243 -12.63 -8.66 -10.44
CA LEU A 243 -12.36 -7.33 -9.91
C LEU A 243 -12.55 -7.26 -8.39
N ILE A 244 -13.16 -8.29 -7.78
CA ILE A 244 -13.19 -8.45 -6.33
C ILE A 244 -11.77 -8.55 -5.75
N LEU A 245 -10.82 -9.14 -6.47
CA LEU A 245 -9.44 -9.33 -6.00
C LEU A 245 -8.71 -8.00 -5.81
N PRO A 246 -8.55 -7.14 -6.84
CA PRO A 246 -7.93 -5.84 -6.64
C PRO A 246 -8.74 -4.93 -5.71
N LEU A 247 -10.07 -5.09 -5.65
CA LEU A 247 -10.90 -4.35 -4.69
C LEU A 247 -10.56 -4.75 -3.23
N MET A 248 -10.50 -6.04 -2.92
CA MET A 248 -10.17 -6.53 -1.58
C MET A 248 -8.75 -6.16 -1.18
N PHE A 249 -7.80 -6.25 -2.11
CA PHE A 249 -6.43 -5.75 -1.91
C PHE A 249 -6.41 -4.26 -1.56
N THR A 250 -7.13 -3.44 -2.32
CA THR A 250 -7.29 -2.00 -2.05
C THR A 250 -7.84 -1.76 -0.65
N CYS A 251 -8.87 -2.50 -0.23
CA CYS A 251 -9.48 -2.35 1.09
C CYS A 251 -8.47 -2.62 2.22
N GLY A 252 -7.66 -3.67 2.10
CA GLY A 252 -6.61 -3.98 3.07
C GLY A 252 -5.53 -2.91 3.14
N MET A 253 -5.00 -2.50 1.99
CA MET A 253 -3.95 -1.49 1.92
C MET A 253 -4.42 -0.12 2.43
N VAL A 254 -5.59 0.35 1.98
CA VAL A 254 -6.15 1.64 2.40
C VAL A 254 -6.35 1.68 3.92
N PHE A 255 -6.77 0.57 4.53
CA PHE A 255 -6.92 0.49 5.98
C PHE A 255 -5.58 0.70 6.71
N VAL A 256 -4.53 0.00 6.29
CA VAL A 256 -3.20 0.09 6.92
C VAL A 256 -2.56 1.45 6.68
N ASP A 257 -2.51 1.92 5.43
CA ASP A 257 -1.89 3.20 5.07
C ASP A 257 -2.62 4.37 5.74
N THR A 258 -3.96 4.32 5.81
CA THR A 258 -4.72 5.33 6.57
C THR A 258 -4.38 5.30 8.07
N THR A 259 -4.20 4.11 8.63
CA THR A 259 -3.80 3.95 10.03
C THR A 259 -2.43 4.56 10.28
N ASP A 260 -1.46 4.30 9.41
CA ASP A 260 -0.12 4.90 9.48
C ASP A 260 -0.21 6.44 9.44
N GLY A 261 -0.91 7.01 8.47
CA GLY A 261 -1.08 8.47 8.37
C GLY A 261 -1.75 9.11 9.59
N VAL A 262 -2.74 8.43 10.20
CA VAL A 262 -3.41 8.90 11.43
C VAL A 262 -2.47 8.81 12.64
N ILE A 263 -1.70 7.72 12.77
CA ILE A 263 -0.72 7.54 13.85
C ILE A 263 0.38 8.59 13.73
N MET A 264 0.97 8.77 12.54
CA MET A 264 2.02 9.76 12.31
C MET A 264 1.54 11.18 12.60
N ARG A 265 0.31 11.54 12.16
CA ARG A 265 -0.30 12.83 12.52
C ARG A 265 -0.48 13.01 14.03
N SER A 266 -0.69 11.93 14.79
CA SER A 266 -0.89 11.98 16.24
C SER A 266 0.42 11.94 17.02
N ALA A 267 1.47 11.33 16.46
CA ALA A 267 2.79 11.25 17.06
C ALA A 267 3.57 12.58 16.91
N TYR A 268 3.40 13.28 15.79
CA TYR A 268 4.10 14.54 15.52
C TYR A 268 3.36 15.80 15.97
N GLY A 269 2.09 15.70 16.40
CA GLY A 269 1.20 16.84 16.63
C GLY A 269 0.21 16.69 17.78
#